data_AF-A0AAU0P782-F1
#
_entry.id   AF-A0AAU0P782-F1
#
_cell.length_a   1.000
_cell.length_b   1.000
_cell.length_c   1.000
_cell.angle_alpha   90.00
_cell.angle_beta   90.00
_cell.angle_gamma   90.00
#
_symmetry.space_group_name_H-M   'P 1'
#
loop_
_entity.id
_entity.type
_entity.pdbx_description
1 polymer ?
#
loop_
_entity_poly.entity_id
_entity_poly.type
_entity_poly.pdbx_seq_one_letter_code
_entity_poly.pdbx_strand_id
1 'polypeptide(L)'
;MRLKSSLFFIFVVFFISGCSQKVLINSTKPAIIDRASNTKKIAVLKFENDNVGLSTKIESAIYSVKVDDKSYFTVISKNNRENILNEQKFQYSGLANKTNSVEIGELLGAQALISGKIDSANVQRDNYYETRYRCVDRKCQYTQEYRVACTNAKYSLIANISMIDVQKGDVIYTNNYTRNRSYKKCSDESGGLPQANVVYDLFANSIVDEFLPYIAPTKQSYYLELFDEPDISYTKEQDLLLENGLEYLKLGELDRSMEIFSKLLDSTNDKCYVASYNLGVIKESLGEYENAKELYDLSDKLTLKPNKTVIEAITRIKQRIEERNRLNNQIEAEK
;
A
#
# COMPACT_ATOMS: atom_id res chain seq x y z
N MET A 1 42.54 61.30 -11.78
CA MET A 1 41.13 61.32 -11.37
C MET A 1 40.72 59.90 -11.02
N ARG A 2 40.12 59.69 -9.84
CA ARG A 2 39.92 58.39 -9.17
C ARG A 2 38.97 57.46 -9.95
N LEU A 3 39.32 56.18 -10.14
CA LEU A 3 38.34 55.10 -10.34
C LEU A 3 38.22 54.30 -9.04
N LYS A 4 36.98 54.15 -8.56
CA LYS A 4 36.57 53.35 -7.39
C LYS A 4 35.59 52.28 -7.87
N SER A 5 35.71 51.07 -7.29
CA SER A 5 34.62 50.13 -6.95
C SER A 5 33.83 49.53 -8.12
N SER A 6 33.47 48.25 -8.17
CA SER A 6 33.02 47.36 -7.10
C SER A 6 33.13 45.90 -7.58
N LEU A 7 33.64 45.00 -6.74
CA LEU A 7 33.67 43.56 -7.00
C LEU A 7 32.42 42.94 -6.35
N PHE A 8 31.45 42.52 -7.17
CA PHE A 8 30.22 41.87 -6.72
C PHE A 8 30.49 40.37 -6.54
N PHE A 9 30.64 39.92 -5.29
CA PHE A 9 30.81 38.51 -4.95
C PHE A 9 29.43 37.82 -5.00
N ILE A 10 29.18 37.04 -6.04
CA ILE A 10 27.97 36.21 -6.14
C ILE A 10 28.14 35.03 -5.18
N PHE A 11 27.39 35.06 -4.08
CA PHE A 11 27.27 33.97 -3.13
C PHE A 11 26.36 32.90 -3.73
N VAL A 12 26.95 31.89 -4.39
CA VAL A 12 26.23 30.71 -4.87
C VAL A 12 25.89 29.86 -3.64
N VAL A 13 24.66 29.99 -3.16
CA VAL A 13 24.08 29.08 -2.16
C VAL A 13 23.84 27.74 -2.85
N PHE A 14 24.81 26.83 -2.74
CA PHE A 14 24.61 25.41 -3.03
C PHE A 14 23.60 24.87 -2.01
N PHE A 15 22.35 24.71 -2.42
CA PHE A 15 21.40 23.86 -1.70
C PHE A 15 21.86 22.41 -1.88
N ILE A 16 22.64 21.92 -0.92
CA ILE A 16 22.95 20.50 -0.80
C ILE A 16 21.69 19.84 -0.23
N SER A 17 20.79 19.40 -1.10
CA SER A 17 19.75 18.45 -0.70
C SER A 17 20.45 17.11 -0.47
N GLY A 18 20.81 16.82 0.79
CA GLY A 18 21.35 15.52 1.19
C GLY A 18 20.35 14.43 0.82
N CYS A 19 20.71 13.59 -0.14
CA CYS A 19 19.98 12.36 -0.45
C CYS A 19 20.34 11.33 0.63
N SER A 20 19.61 11.34 1.74
CA SER A 20 19.70 10.30 2.75
C SER A 20 19.44 8.92 2.13
N GLN A 21 20.36 7.98 2.36
CA GLN A 21 20.33 6.65 1.76
C GLN A 21 19.18 5.81 2.33
N LYS A 22 18.57 4.94 1.49
CA LYS A 22 17.42 4.11 1.89
C LYS A 22 17.55 2.66 1.44
N VAL A 23 16.97 1.75 2.23
CA VAL A 23 16.84 0.31 1.90
C VAL A 23 15.37 -0.07 1.78
N LEU A 24 15.05 -0.84 0.74
CA LEU A 24 13.71 -1.38 0.54
C LEU A 24 13.49 -2.60 1.44
N ILE A 25 12.44 -2.55 2.25
CA ILE A 25 11.99 -3.63 3.12
C ILE A 25 10.72 -4.23 2.56
N ASN A 26 10.64 -5.55 2.54
CA ASN A 26 9.43 -6.29 2.24
C ASN A 26 8.94 -6.96 3.53
N SER A 27 7.68 -6.75 3.87
CA SER A 27 7.06 -7.33 5.06
C SER A 27 5.65 -7.81 4.75
N THR A 28 5.17 -8.80 5.49
CA THR A 28 3.76 -9.20 5.44
C THR A 28 3.07 -8.64 6.67
N LYS A 29 2.03 -7.84 6.47
CA LYS A 29 1.15 -7.40 7.55
C LYS A 29 0.05 -8.42 7.79
N PRO A 30 -0.35 -8.67 9.05
CA PRO A 30 -1.53 -9.46 9.34
C PRO A 30 -2.78 -8.78 8.77
N ALA A 31 -3.85 -9.56 8.58
CA ALA A 31 -5.17 -8.99 8.32
C ALA A 31 -5.59 -8.10 9.50
N ILE A 32 -6.37 -7.06 9.22
CA ILE A 32 -6.90 -6.16 10.26
C ILE A 32 -7.85 -6.94 11.18
N ILE A 33 -8.69 -7.83 10.64
CA ILE A 33 -9.68 -8.60 11.40
C ILE A 33 -9.23 -10.06 11.50
N ASP A 34 -8.77 -10.46 12.69
CA ASP A 34 -8.25 -11.81 12.93
C ASP A 34 -9.30 -12.89 12.63
N ARG A 35 -10.56 -12.66 13.01
CA ARG A 35 -11.66 -13.58 12.75
C ARG A 35 -11.88 -13.83 11.25
N ALA A 36 -11.80 -12.79 10.42
CA ALA A 36 -11.92 -12.92 8.98
C ALA A 36 -10.76 -13.77 8.41
N SER A 37 -9.54 -13.43 8.82
CA SER A 37 -8.30 -14.11 8.43
C SER A 37 -8.28 -15.60 8.81
N ASN A 38 -8.85 -15.93 9.97
CA ASN A 38 -8.92 -17.30 10.48
C ASN A 38 -9.98 -18.15 9.77
N THR A 39 -10.85 -17.53 8.97
CA THR A 39 -11.90 -18.26 8.24
C THR A 39 -11.36 -18.70 6.87
N LYS A 40 -10.71 -19.88 6.84
CA LYS A 40 -9.86 -20.34 5.74
C LYS A 40 -10.59 -20.74 4.47
N LYS A 41 -11.80 -21.31 4.59
CA LYS A 41 -12.56 -21.77 3.43
C LYS A 41 -13.62 -20.76 3.03
N ILE A 42 -13.40 -20.07 1.91
CA ILE A 42 -14.20 -18.91 1.49
C ILE A 42 -14.95 -19.21 0.19
N ALA A 43 -16.21 -18.82 0.13
CA ALA A 43 -16.97 -18.70 -1.11
C ALA A 43 -17.24 -17.23 -1.42
N VAL A 44 -17.03 -16.82 -2.67
CA VAL A 44 -17.41 -15.48 -3.17
C VAL A 44 -18.62 -15.64 -4.09
N LEU A 45 -19.73 -15.00 -3.73
CA LEU A 45 -20.92 -14.99 -4.59
C LEU A 45 -20.82 -13.89 -5.65
N LYS A 46 -21.57 -14.08 -6.74
CA LYS A 46 -21.80 -13.00 -7.70
C LYS A 46 -22.55 -11.87 -6.99
N PHE A 47 -22.03 -10.65 -7.09
CA PHE A 47 -22.65 -9.48 -6.49
C PHE A 47 -23.88 -9.03 -7.29
N GLU A 48 -24.88 -8.49 -6.58
CA GLU A 48 -26.07 -7.94 -7.23
C GLU A 48 -25.69 -6.69 -8.05
N ASN A 49 -26.24 -6.57 -9.26
CA ASN A 49 -25.96 -5.48 -10.20
C ASN A 49 -24.47 -5.29 -10.58
N ASP A 50 -23.64 -6.32 -10.42
CA ASP A 50 -22.21 -6.25 -10.69
C ASP A 50 -21.86 -6.27 -12.18
N ASN A 51 -21.96 -5.10 -12.80
CA ASN A 51 -21.56 -4.84 -14.18
C ASN A 51 -20.09 -4.42 -14.31
N VAL A 52 -19.35 -4.34 -13.20
CA VAL A 52 -17.95 -3.89 -13.14
C VAL A 52 -16.97 -5.03 -12.82
N GLY A 53 -17.50 -6.23 -12.55
CA GLY A 53 -16.71 -7.43 -12.26
C GLY A 53 -16.07 -7.42 -10.88
N LEU A 54 -16.59 -6.65 -9.92
CA LEU A 54 -16.01 -6.50 -8.58
C LEU A 54 -15.93 -7.84 -7.84
N SER A 55 -16.99 -8.65 -7.88
CA SER A 55 -17.02 -9.98 -7.26
C SER A 55 -15.90 -10.89 -7.77
N THR A 56 -15.70 -10.94 -9.09
CA THR A 56 -14.64 -11.75 -9.71
C THR A 56 -13.22 -11.26 -9.39
N LYS A 57 -13.04 -9.94 -9.24
CA LYS A 57 -11.75 -9.36 -8.84
C LYS A 57 -11.44 -9.68 -7.38
N ILE A 58 -12.43 -9.63 -6.49
CA ILE A 58 -12.30 -10.06 -5.09
C ILE A 58 -11.96 -11.55 -5.01
N GLU A 59 -12.69 -12.41 -5.73
CA GLU A 59 -12.41 -13.86 -5.79
C GLU A 59 -10.96 -14.12 -6.22
N SER A 60 -10.51 -13.43 -7.27
CA SER A 60 -9.14 -13.55 -7.79
C SER A 60 -8.08 -13.05 -6.80
N ALA A 61 -8.35 -11.94 -6.11
CA ALA A 61 -7.44 -11.37 -5.12
C ALA A 61 -7.31 -12.25 -3.88
N ILE A 62 -8.40 -12.85 -3.41
CA ILE A 62 -8.37 -13.81 -2.29
C ILE A 62 -7.61 -15.07 -2.69
N TYR A 63 -7.84 -15.58 -3.90
CA TYR A 63 -7.12 -16.76 -4.41
C TYR A 63 -5.61 -16.54 -4.53
N SER A 64 -5.16 -15.29 -4.78
CA SER A 64 -3.74 -14.97 -4.93
C SER A 64 -3.02 -14.72 -3.59
N VAL A 65 -3.74 -14.65 -2.47
CA VAL A 65 -3.12 -14.47 -1.15
C VAL A 65 -2.27 -15.69 -0.81
N LYS A 66 -0.97 -15.45 -0.62
CA LYS A 66 -0.01 -16.45 -0.20
C LYS A 66 0.81 -15.96 0.97
N VAL A 67 1.06 -16.86 1.91
CA VAL A 67 2.00 -16.68 3.02
C VAL A 67 2.94 -17.88 2.99
N ASP A 68 4.26 -17.61 3.02
CA ASP A 68 5.31 -18.63 2.90
C ASP A 68 5.10 -19.59 1.71
N ASP A 69 4.77 -18.99 0.55
CA ASP A 69 4.46 -19.65 -0.74
C ASP A 69 3.28 -20.63 -0.73
N LYS A 70 2.53 -20.70 0.36
CA LYS A 70 1.31 -21.49 0.49
C LYS A 70 0.09 -20.60 0.32
N SER A 71 -0.93 -21.11 -0.36
CA SER A 71 -2.23 -20.44 -0.45
C SER A 71 -2.79 -20.21 0.94
N TYR A 72 -3.19 -18.98 1.24
CA TYR A 72 -3.67 -18.61 2.56
C TYR A 72 -5.14 -18.98 2.79
N PHE A 73 -5.94 -19.00 1.72
CA PHE A 73 -7.34 -19.41 1.73
C PHE A 73 -7.60 -20.58 0.79
N THR A 74 -8.58 -21.40 1.14
CA THR A 74 -9.23 -22.34 0.23
C THR A 74 -10.45 -21.66 -0.38
N VAL A 75 -10.35 -21.22 -1.63
CA VAL A 75 -11.46 -20.59 -2.36
C VAL A 75 -12.29 -21.65 -3.07
N ILE A 76 -13.59 -21.70 -2.79
CA ILE A 76 -14.51 -22.63 -3.46
C ILE A 76 -14.68 -22.22 -4.91
N SER A 77 -14.36 -23.14 -5.83
CA SER A 77 -14.33 -22.86 -7.27
C SER A 77 -15.69 -22.44 -7.81
N LYS A 78 -15.65 -21.55 -8.80
CA LYS A 78 -16.85 -21.05 -9.48
C LYS A 78 -17.73 -22.16 -10.07
N ASN A 79 -17.14 -23.14 -10.75
CA ASN A 79 -17.89 -24.22 -11.38
C ASN A 79 -18.62 -25.09 -10.35
N ASN A 80 -17.94 -25.47 -9.26
CA ASN A 80 -18.55 -26.27 -8.20
C ASN A 80 -19.70 -25.48 -7.53
N ARG A 81 -19.49 -24.19 -7.30
CA ARG A 81 -20.48 -23.27 -6.76
C ARG A 81 -21.72 -23.15 -7.65
N GLU A 82 -21.54 -22.89 -8.94
CA GLU A 82 -22.66 -22.76 -9.89
C GLU A 82 -23.44 -24.07 -10.06
N ASN A 83 -22.76 -25.22 -10.08
CA ASN A 83 -23.43 -26.52 -10.14
C ASN A 83 -24.33 -26.75 -8.92
N ILE A 84 -23.80 -26.56 -7.71
CA ILE A 84 -24.56 -26.74 -6.45
C ILE A 84 -25.77 -25.80 -6.41
N LEU A 85 -25.60 -24.54 -6.79
CA LEU A 85 -26.66 -23.54 -6.75
C LEU A 85 -27.76 -23.81 -7.79
N ASN A 86 -27.38 -24.30 -8.97
CA ASN A 86 -28.32 -24.67 -10.03
C ASN A 86 -29.10 -25.97 -9.70
N GLU A 87 -28.44 -26.97 -9.12
CA GLU A 87 -29.06 -28.24 -8.72
C GLU A 87 -30.20 -28.04 -7.71
N GLN A 88 -29.99 -27.15 -6.75
CA GLN A 88 -30.97 -26.85 -5.71
C GLN A 88 -32.09 -25.89 -6.16
N LYS A 89 -32.13 -25.49 -7.45
CA LYS A 89 -33.07 -24.50 -8.01
C LYS A 89 -33.21 -23.23 -7.16
N PHE A 90 -32.12 -22.79 -6.51
CA PHE A 90 -32.16 -21.58 -5.70
C PHE A 90 -32.50 -20.40 -6.60
N GLN A 91 -33.69 -19.82 -6.38
CA GLN A 91 -34.03 -18.54 -7.01
C GLN A 91 -33.16 -17.48 -6.33
N TYR A 92 -32.07 -17.15 -7.01
CA TYR A 92 -31.06 -16.16 -6.64
C TYR A 92 -31.61 -14.73 -6.44
N SER A 93 -32.92 -14.53 -6.54
CA SER A 93 -33.58 -13.23 -6.44
C SER A 93 -33.68 -12.80 -4.97
N GLY A 94 -32.61 -12.20 -4.46
CA GLY A 94 -32.59 -11.43 -3.23
C GLY A 94 -31.73 -12.06 -2.14
N LEU A 95 -30.42 -11.81 -2.18
CA LEU A 95 -29.48 -12.20 -1.12
C LEU A 95 -29.38 -11.13 -0.01
N ALA A 96 -30.44 -10.35 0.18
CA ALA A 96 -30.53 -9.34 1.21
C ALA A 96 -30.81 -9.92 2.61
N ASN A 97 -31.07 -11.23 2.76
CA ASN A 97 -31.43 -11.82 4.04
C ASN A 97 -30.33 -12.75 4.59
N LYS A 98 -29.84 -12.41 5.78
CA LYS A 98 -28.75 -13.06 6.52
C LYS A 98 -28.93 -14.59 6.63
N THR A 99 -30.17 -15.06 6.78
CA THR A 99 -30.51 -16.49 6.88
C THR A 99 -30.19 -17.27 5.61
N ASN A 100 -30.49 -16.71 4.43
CA ASN A 100 -30.25 -17.38 3.15
C ASN A 100 -28.75 -17.50 2.87
N SER A 101 -27.96 -16.51 3.29
CA SER A 101 -26.51 -16.50 3.13
C SER A 101 -25.80 -17.59 3.94
N VAL A 102 -26.31 -17.92 5.13
CA VAL A 102 -25.76 -19.02 5.95
C VAL A 102 -26.05 -20.36 5.29
N GLU A 103 -27.30 -20.61 4.90
CA GLU A 103 -27.70 -21.86 4.22
C GLU A 103 -26.89 -22.10 2.94
N ILE A 104 -26.71 -21.06 2.12
CA ILE A 104 -25.87 -21.15 0.92
C ILE A 104 -24.41 -21.44 1.27
N GLY A 105 -23.88 -20.80 2.32
CA GLY A 105 -22.54 -21.08 2.80
C GLY A 105 -22.35 -22.54 3.21
N GLU A 106 -23.30 -23.10 3.95
CA GLU A 106 -23.30 -24.49 4.40
C GLU A 106 -23.36 -25.47 3.22
N LEU A 107 -24.24 -25.21 2.24
CA LEU A 107 -24.34 -26.00 1.01
C LEU A 107 -23.06 -26.00 0.19
N LEU A 108 -22.37 -24.87 0.11
CA LEU A 108 -21.08 -24.75 -0.55
C LEU A 108 -19.93 -25.33 0.29
N GLY A 109 -20.20 -25.72 1.54
CA GLY A 109 -19.21 -26.15 2.51
C GLY A 109 -18.21 -25.06 2.84
N ALA A 110 -18.61 -23.79 2.77
CA ALA A 110 -17.79 -22.63 3.09
C ALA A 110 -17.84 -22.32 4.59
N GLN A 111 -16.73 -21.82 5.15
CA GLN A 111 -16.71 -21.26 6.51
C GLN A 111 -17.08 -19.77 6.49
N ALA A 112 -16.73 -19.06 5.43
CA ALA A 112 -17.18 -17.70 5.17
C ALA A 112 -17.76 -17.53 3.78
N LEU A 113 -18.75 -16.66 3.69
CA LEU A 113 -19.37 -16.22 2.46
C LEU A 113 -19.12 -14.74 2.25
N ILE A 114 -18.60 -14.37 1.08
CA ILE A 114 -18.49 -12.98 0.65
C ILE A 114 -19.60 -12.69 -0.35
N SER A 115 -20.38 -11.68 -0.05
CA SER A 115 -21.50 -11.20 -0.87
C SER A 115 -21.50 -9.68 -0.92
N GLY A 116 -22.27 -9.12 -1.84
CA GLY A 116 -22.29 -7.68 -2.03
C GLY A 116 -23.21 -7.25 -3.15
N LYS A 117 -23.29 -5.94 -3.34
CA LYS A 117 -24.09 -5.31 -4.40
C LYS A 117 -23.43 -4.03 -4.89
N ILE A 118 -23.64 -3.72 -6.16
CA ILE A 118 -23.32 -2.40 -6.73
C ILE A 118 -24.57 -1.54 -6.61
N ASP A 119 -24.55 -0.58 -5.69
CA ASP A 119 -25.66 0.34 -5.46
C ASP A 119 -25.77 1.39 -6.58
N SER A 120 -24.63 1.85 -7.11
CA SER A 120 -24.59 2.80 -8.22
C SER A 120 -23.30 2.68 -9.01
N ALA A 121 -23.41 2.69 -10.34
CA ALA A 121 -22.29 2.89 -11.27
C ALA A 121 -22.75 3.87 -12.36
N ASN A 122 -22.51 5.16 -12.16
CA ASN A 122 -23.01 6.22 -13.04
C ASN A 122 -21.96 7.26 -13.45
N VAL A 123 -22.21 7.87 -14.62
CA VAL A 123 -21.42 8.98 -15.15
C VAL A 123 -22.34 10.20 -15.29
N GLN A 124 -22.08 11.23 -14.50
CA GLN A 124 -22.71 12.53 -14.64
C GLN A 124 -21.87 13.40 -15.57
N ARG A 125 -22.50 14.12 -16.51
CA ARG A 125 -21.81 15.03 -17.43
C ARG A 125 -22.42 16.42 -17.35
N ASP A 126 -21.55 17.41 -17.13
CA ASP A 126 -21.92 18.82 -17.07
C ASP A 126 -21.19 19.55 -18.21
N ASN A 127 -21.95 20.27 -19.05
CA ASN A 127 -21.42 21.04 -20.17
C ASN A 127 -21.31 22.52 -19.79
N TYR A 128 -20.21 23.16 -20.16
CA TYR A 128 -19.95 24.57 -19.87
C TYR A 128 -18.99 25.16 -20.90
N TYR A 129 -18.70 26.46 -20.78
CA TYR A 129 -17.75 27.15 -21.66
C TYR A 129 -16.60 27.72 -20.85
N GLU A 130 -15.39 27.58 -21.37
CA GLU A 130 -14.21 28.29 -20.86
C GLU A 130 -13.79 29.39 -21.84
N THR A 131 -13.32 30.50 -21.29
CA THR A 131 -12.73 31.59 -22.08
C THR A 131 -11.28 31.25 -22.44
N ARG A 132 -10.90 31.54 -23.69
CA ARG A 132 -9.55 31.41 -24.24
C ARG A 132 -9.18 32.67 -25.03
N TYR A 133 -7.89 32.82 -25.32
CA TYR A 133 -7.34 33.94 -26.08
C TYR A 133 -6.44 33.44 -27.19
N ARG A 134 -6.58 34.02 -28.39
CA ARG A 134 -5.68 33.77 -29.52
C ARG A 134 -5.10 35.08 -30.05
N CYS A 135 -3.87 35.04 -30.57
CA CYS A 135 -3.28 36.19 -31.23
C CYS A 135 -3.92 36.44 -32.60
N VAL A 136 -4.26 37.69 -32.88
CA VAL A 136 -4.81 38.10 -34.18
C VAL A 136 -3.70 38.46 -35.17
N ASP A 137 -2.58 38.97 -34.66
CA ASP A 137 -1.40 39.34 -35.44
C ASP A 137 -0.18 38.47 -35.11
N ARG A 138 0.79 38.41 -36.03
CA ARG A 138 2.02 37.61 -35.86
C ARG A 138 2.89 38.03 -34.66
N LYS A 139 2.78 39.28 -34.21
CA LYS A 139 3.52 39.79 -33.05
C LYS A 139 2.72 39.64 -31.75
N CYS A 140 1.50 39.10 -31.79
CA CYS A 140 0.58 38.98 -30.65
C CYS A 140 0.32 40.32 -29.92
N GLN A 141 0.32 41.45 -30.64
CA GLN A 141 -0.04 42.75 -30.07
C GLN A 141 -1.54 42.88 -29.78
N TYR A 142 -2.38 42.16 -30.54
CA TYR A 142 -3.82 42.09 -30.35
C TYR A 142 -4.23 40.65 -30.07
N THR A 143 -4.99 40.46 -28.99
CA THR A 143 -5.61 39.19 -28.65
C THR A 143 -7.11 39.23 -28.91
N GLN A 144 -7.65 38.10 -29.32
CA GLN A 144 -9.08 37.89 -29.48
C GLN A 144 -9.55 36.86 -28.45
N GLU A 145 -10.54 37.23 -27.67
CA GLU A 145 -11.27 36.31 -26.80
C GLU A 145 -12.15 35.38 -27.64
N TYR A 146 -12.15 34.09 -27.31
CA TYR A 146 -13.10 33.13 -27.83
C TYR A 146 -13.51 32.12 -26.76
N ARG A 147 -14.72 31.56 -26.88
CA ARG A 147 -15.27 30.58 -25.94
C ARG A 147 -15.07 29.18 -26.50
N VAL A 148 -14.65 28.28 -25.63
CA VAL A 148 -14.44 26.86 -25.95
C VAL A 148 -15.45 26.04 -25.16
N ALA A 149 -16.15 25.14 -25.84
CA ALA A 149 -17.08 24.23 -25.20
C ALA A 149 -16.30 23.14 -24.46
N CYS A 150 -16.65 22.91 -23.20
CA CYS A 150 -16.03 21.91 -22.36
C CYS A 150 -17.09 21.02 -21.71
N THR A 151 -16.73 19.77 -21.47
CA THR A 151 -17.53 18.80 -20.73
C THR A 151 -16.72 18.32 -19.54
N ASN A 152 -17.31 18.41 -18.35
CA ASN A 152 -16.82 17.75 -17.14
C ASN A 152 -17.64 16.47 -16.92
N ALA A 153 -16.98 15.33 -16.85
CA ALA A 153 -17.60 14.03 -16.61
C ALA A 153 -17.16 13.48 -15.25
N LYS A 154 -18.11 13.31 -14.34
CA LYS A 154 -17.93 12.74 -13.00
C LYS A 154 -18.41 11.29 -12.99
N TYR A 155 -17.47 10.37 -12.80
CA TYR A 155 -17.71 8.94 -12.69
C TYR A 155 -17.85 8.60 -11.20
N SER A 156 -18.83 7.78 -10.84
CA SER A 156 -19.05 7.34 -9.46
C SER A 156 -19.39 5.85 -9.41
N LEU A 157 -18.80 5.13 -8.45
CA LEU A 157 -19.10 3.74 -8.12
C LEU A 157 -19.36 3.64 -6.61
N ILE A 158 -20.49 3.03 -6.25
CA ILE A 158 -20.88 2.73 -4.87
C ILE A 158 -21.14 1.24 -4.77
N ALA A 159 -20.44 0.57 -3.86
CA ALA A 159 -20.53 -0.87 -3.68
C ALA A 159 -20.57 -1.23 -2.19
N ASN A 160 -21.52 -2.07 -1.80
CA ASN A 160 -21.53 -2.68 -0.48
C ASN A 160 -20.96 -4.10 -0.55
N ILE A 161 -20.07 -4.43 0.37
CA ILE A 161 -19.44 -5.76 0.48
C ILE A 161 -19.61 -6.24 1.91
N SER A 162 -19.97 -7.51 2.07
CA SER A 162 -20.11 -8.18 3.36
C SER A 162 -19.44 -9.55 3.35
N MET A 163 -18.66 -9.83 4.39
CA MET A 163 -18.15 -11.15 4.74
C MET A 163 -18.95 -11.70 5.92
N ILE A 164 -19.55 -12.87 5.72
CA ILE A 164 -20.46 -13.53 6.67
C ILE A 164 -19.77 -14.80 7.17
N ASP A 165 -19.76 -15.00 8.48
CA ASP A 165 -19.34 -16.24 9.11
C ASP A 165 -20.50 -17.24 9.01
N VAL A 166 -20.30 -18.30 8.26
CA VAL A 166 -21.34 -19.31 8.03
C VAL A 166 -21.58 -20.12 9.31
N GLN A 167 -20.53 -20.40 10.07
CA GLN A 167 -20.63 -21.25 11.27
C GLN A 167 -21.33 -20.53 12.41
N LYS A 168 -21.06 -19.24 12.58
CA LYS A 168 -21.67 -18.42 13.64
C LYS A 168 -22.93 -17.69 13.18
N GLY A 169 -23.17 -17.66 11.87
CA GLY A 169 -24.34 -17.05 11.28
C GLY A 169 -24.43 -15.56 11.57
N ASP A 170 -23.34 -14.80 11.49
CA ASP A 170 -23.24 -13.36 11.69
C ASP A 170 -22.22 -12.71 10.74
N VAL A 171 -22.28 -11.38 10.63
CA VAL A 171 -21.42 -10.62 9.71
C VAL A 171 -20.08 -10.38 10.39
N ILE A 172 -18.98 -10.86 9.79
CA ILE A 172 -17.61 -10.60 10.27
C ILE A 172 -17.21 -9.16 9.93
N TYR A 173 -17.49 -8.74 8.69
CA TYR A 173 -17.12 -7.44 8.18
C TYR A 173 -18.12 -7.00 7.13
N THR A 174 -18.48 -5.72 7.14
CA THR A 174 -19.31 -5.09 6.11
C THR A 174 -18.89 -3.65 5.95
N ASN A 175 -18.84 -3.18 4.70
CA ASN A 175 -18.53 -1.79 4.42
C ASN A 175 -19.18 -1.32 3.12
N ASN A 176 -19.36 0.00 3.00
CA ASN A 176 -19.83 0.67 1.80
C ASN A 176 -18.69 1.48 1.19
N TYR A 177 -18.25 1.09 0.00
CA TYR A 177 -17.15 1.70 -0.73
C TYR A 177 -17.69 2.70 -1.73
N THR A 178 -17.15 3.91 -1.70
CA THR A 178 -17.43 4.95 -2.68
C THR A 178 -16.14 5.33 -3.40
N ARG A 179 -16.19 5.33 -4.74
CA ARG A 179 -15.14 5.87 -5.60
C ARG A 179 -15.73 6.88 -6.55
N ASN A 180 -15.06 8.02 -6.69
CA ASN A 180 -15.45 9.04 -7.64
C ASN A 180 -14.22 9.70 -8.27
N ARG A 181 -14.37 10.15 -9.52
CA ARG A 181 -13.32 10.87 -10.25
C ARG A 181 -13.95 11.69 -11.35
N SER A 182 -13.42 12.91 -11.53
CA SER A 182 -13.86 13.82 -12.59
C SER A 182 -12.80 13.91 -13.68
N TYR A 183 -13.24 13.98 -14.92
CA TYR A 183 -12.42 14.21 -16.10
C TYR A 183 -13.01 15.36 -16.90
N LYS A 184 -12.13 16.20 -17.43
CA LYS A 184 -12.49 17.39 -18.18
C LYS A 184 -12.00 17.23 -19.61
N LYS A 185 -12.80 17.68 -20.58
CA LYS A 185 -12.40 17.75 -21.99
C LYS A 185 -12.99 19.00 -22.63
N CYS A 186 -12.14 19.81 -23.26
CA CYS A 186 -12.55 20.97 -24.05
C CYS A 186 -12.42 20.71 -25.55
N SER A 187 -13.23 21.35 -26.40
CA SER A 187 -13.29 21.06 -27.84
C SER A 187 -11.99 21.37 -28.60
N ASP A 188 -11.11 22.20 -28.03
CA ASP A 188 -9.80 22.58 -28.58
C ASP A 188 -8.65 21.63 -28.17
N GLU A 189 -8.89 20.71 -27.26
CA GLU A 189 -7.91 19.69 -26.83
C GLU A 189 -7.96 18.45 -27.75
N SER A 190 -6.86 17.69 -27.85
CA SER A 190 -6.87 16.38 -28.51
C SER A 190 -7.40 15.27 -27.57
N GLY A 191 -7.75 14.11 -28.13
CA GLY A 191 -8.25 12.97 -27.35
C GLY A 191 -9.73 13.08 -26.96
N GLY A 192 -10.16 12.30 -25.96
CA GLY A 192 -11.54 12.24 -25.49
C GLY A 192 -11.64 11.93 -24.01
N LEU A 193 -12.86 12.02 -23.46
CA LEU A 193 -13.13 11.56 -22.10
C LEU A 193 -12.89 10.04 -22.00
N PRO A 194 -12.39 9.54 -20.86
CA PRO A 194 -12.14 8.11 -20.71
C PRO A 194 -13.44 7.30 -20.80
N GLN A 195 -13.35 6.07 -21.31
CA GLN A 195 -14.49 5.18 -21.35
C GLN A 195 -14.88 4.74 -19.93
N ALA A 196 -16.19 4.56 -19.68
CA ALA A 196 -16.69 4.27 -18.34
C ALA A 196 -16.18 2.94 -17.77
N ASN A 197 -16.08 1.90 -18.60
CA ASN A 197 -15.50 0.61 -18.23
C ASN A 197 -14.05 0.75 -17.73
N VAL A 198 -13.22 1.58 -18.36
CA VAL A 198 -11.83 1.82 -17.93
C VAL A 198 -11.80 2.48 -16.55
N VAL A 199 -12.65 3.48 -16.31
CA VAL A 199 -12.70 4.16 -15.01
C VAL A 199 -13.26 3.24 -13.92
N TYR A 200 -14.30 2.45 -14.23
CA TYR A 200 -14.87 1.52 -13.27
C TYR A 200 -13.97 0.32 -12.97
N ASP A 201 -13.16 -0.14 -13.93
CA ASP A 201 -12.13 -1.15 -13.67
C ASP A 201 -11.13 -0.63 -12.62
N LEU A 202 -10.65 0.61 -12.78
CA LEU A 202 -9.78 1.27 -11.81
C LEU A 202 -10.44 1.41 -10.43
N PHE A 203 -11.72 1.79 -10.39
CA PHE A 203 -12.46 1.87 -9.13
C PHE A 203 -12.61 0.49 -8.47
N ALA A 204 -12.96 -0.54 -9.23
CA ALA A 204 -13.12 -1.89 -8.72
C ALA A 204 -11.81 -2.44 -8.15
N ASN A 205 -10.68 -2.26 -8.86
CA ASN A 205 -9.36 -2.65 -8.34
C ASN A 205 -9.02 -1.88 -7.06
N SER A 206 -9.29 -0.57 -7.02
CA SER A 206 -9.05 0.23 -5.81
C SER A 206 -9.94 -0.18 -4.61
N ILE A 207 -11.14 -0.70 -4.86
CA ILE A 207 -12.00 -1.25 -3.80
C ILE A 207 -11.41 -2.57 -3.29
N VAL A 208 -10.90 -3.43 -4.17
CA VAL A 208 -10.21 -4.67 -3.78
C VAL A 208 -8.99 -4.37 -2.91
N ASP A 209 -8.17 -3.39 -3.30
CA ASP A 209 -6.99 -2.97 -2.54
C ASP A 209 -7.34 -2.45 -1.14
N GLU A 210 -8.50 -1.79 -0.98
CA GLU A 210 -8.98 -1.32 0.32
C GLU A 210 -9.63 -2.46 1.15
N PHE A 211 -10.34 -3.39 0.50
CA PHE A 211 -11.06 -4.48 1.15
C PHE A 211 -10.11 -5.59 1.65
N LEU A 212 -9.15 -6.00 0.83
CA LEU A 212 -8.33 -7.19 1.09
C LEU A 212 -7.58 -7.16 2.43
N PRO A 213 -6.96 -6.04 2.88
CA PRO A 213 -6.28 -5.97 4.16
C PRO A 213 -7.18 -6.25 5.37
N TYR A 214 -8.51 -6.08 5.26
CA TYR A 214 -9.40 -6.39 6.36
C TYR A 214 -9.53 -7.87 6.64
N ILE A 215 -9.41 -8.68 5.60
CA ILE A 215 -9.70 -10.11 5.68
C ILE A 215 -8.44 -10.97 5.52
N ALA A 216 -7.37 -10.45 4.93
CA ALA A 216 -6.20 -11.22 4.54
C ALA A 216 -4.88 -10.54 4.91
N PRO A 217 -3.82 -11.31 5.18
CA PRO A 217 -2.47 -10.78 5.22
C PRO A 217 -2.07 -10.16 3.88
N THR A 218 -1.34 -9.05 3.93
CA THR A 218 -0.95 -8.30 2.73
C THR A 218 0.55 -8.00 2.73
N LYS A 219 1.18 -8.13 1.56
CA LYS A 219 2.57 -7.76 1.37
C LYS A 219 2.66 -6.23 1.30
N GLN A 220 3.61 -5.67 2.04
CA GLN A 220 3.92 -4.26 2.02
C GLN A 220 5.43 -4.07 1.81
N SER A 221 5.76 -3.15 0.91
CA SER A 221 7.11 -2.67 0.71
C SER A 221 7.24 -1.22 1.15
N TYR A 222 8.32 -0.89 1.85
CA TYR A 222 8.60 0.47 2.31
C TYR A 222 10.10 0.70 2.41
N TYR A 223 10.51 1.96 2.36
CA TYR A 223 11.91 2.34 2.47
C TYR A 223 12.26 2.73 3.91
N LEU A 224 13.38 2.22 4.41
CA LEU A 224 13.98 2.65 5.66
C LEU A 224 15.16 3.56 5.40
N GLU A 225 15.22 4.64 6.17
CA GLU A 225 16.34 5.57 6.20
C GLU A 225 17.56 4.91 6.87
N LEU A 226 18.74 5.16 6.32
CA LEU A 226 20.04 4.80 6.88
C LEU A 226 20.78 6.06 7.33
N PHE A 227 21.61 5.93 8.34
CA PHE A 227 22.57 6.99 8.69
C PHE A 227 23.86 6.81 7.90
N ASP A 228 24.29 7.88 7.24
CA ASP A 228 25.47 7.94 6.38
C ASP A 228 26.56 8.89 6.90
N GLU A 229 26.26 9.67 7.94
CA GLU A 229 27.24 10.55 8.59
C GLU A 229 27.80 9.90 9.87
N PRO A 230 29.12 10.06 10.13
CA PRO A 230 29.72 9.59 11.37
C PRO A 230 29.21 10.40 12.57
N ASP A 231 28.90 9.70 13.66
CA ASP A 231 28.44 10.34 14.91
C ASP A 231 29.59 10.81 15.82
N ILE A 232 30.68 10.05 15.83
CA ILE A 232 31.89 10.36 16.59
C ILE A 232 33.06 10.60 15.63
N SER A 233 34.18 11.09 16.15
CA SER A 233 35.40 11.19 15.35
C SER A 233 35.87 9.80 14.93
N TYR A 234 35.68 9.48 13.66
CA TYR A 234 36.10 8.20 13.08
C TYR A 234 37.58 8.21 12.72
N THR A 235 38.20 7.03 12.76
CA THR A 235 39.45 6.77 12.04
C THR A 235 39.14 6.57 10.55
N LYS A 236 40.15 6.71 9.69
CA LYS A 236 40.01 6.40 8.25
C LYS A 236 39.47 5.00 7.97
N GLU A 237 39.79 4.04 8.84
CA GLU A 237 39.28 2.67 8.73
C GLU A 237 37.79 2.60 9.07
N GLN A 238 37.35 3.32 10.10
CA GLN A 238 35.93 3.39 10.48
C GLN A 238 35.08 4.11 9.44
N ASP A 239 35.60 5.18 8.83
CA ASP A 239 34.97 5.84 7.69
C ASP A 239 34.78 4.85 6.53
N LEU A 240 35.83 4.09 6.21
CA LEU A 240 35.79 3.09 5.14
C LEU A 240 34.80 1.95 5.44
N LEU A 241 34.65 1.54 6.70
CA LEU A 241 33.65 0.56 7.11
C LEU A 241 32.23 1.12 6.91
N LEU A 242 31.96 2.37 7.30
CA LEU A 242 30.65 3.01 7.09
C LEU A 242 30.32 3.10 5.59
N GLU A 243 31.23 3.65 4.79
CA GLU A 243 31.04 3.80 3.34
C GLU A 243 30.80 2.46 2.64
N ASN A 244 31.63 1.45 2.91
CA ASN A 244 31.49 0.14 2.30
C ASN A 244 30.22 -0.58 2.77
N GLY A 245 29.88 -0.50 4.06
CA GLY A 245 28.67 -1.11 4.61
C GLY A 245 27.41 -0.57 3.93
N LEU A 246 27.37 0.74 3.71
CA LEU A 246 26.33 1.41 2.94
C LEU A 246 26.31 0.98 1.48
N GLU A 247 27.46 0.85 0.82
CA GLU A 247 27.54 0.45 -0.58
C GLU A 247 27.03 -0.99 -0.80
N TYR A 248 27.42 -1.94 0.06
CA TYR A 248 26.88 -3.30 0.01
C TYR A 248 25.36 -3.31 0.21
N LEU A 249 24.79 -2.45 1.06
CA LEU A 249 23.33 -2.31 1.18
C LEU A 249 22.67 -1.82 -0.11
N LYS A 250 23.28 -0.87 -0.82
CA LYS A 250 22.74 -0.40 -2.11
C LYS A 250 22.71 -1.52 -3.15
N LEU A 251 23.70 -2.40 -3.10
CA LEU A 251 23.80 -3.57 -3.97
C LEU A 251 22.89 -4.73 -3.54
N GLY A 252 22.23 -4.64 -2.38
CA GLY A 252 21.36 -5.69 -1.83
C GLY A 252 22.08 -6.81 -1.09
N GLU A 253 23.39 -6.66 -0.86
CA GLU A 253 24.24 -7.64 -0.19
C GLU A 253 24.15 -7.49 1.34
N LEU A 254 23.03 -7.94 1.91
CA LEU A 254 22.70 -7.77 3.33
C LEU A 254 23.72 -8.45 4.27
N ASP A 255 24.17 -9.66 3.94
CA ASP A 255 25.10 -10.42 4.79
C ASP A 255 26.46 -9.73 4.92
N ARG A 256 27.00 -9.24 3.79
CA ARG A 256 28.27 -8.50 3.78
C ARG A 256 28.15 -7.17 4.48
N SER A 257 27.06 -6.46 4.26
CA SER A 257 26.83 -5.21 4.98
C SER A 257 26.73 -5.42 6.49
N MET A 258 26.02 -6.47 6.92
CA MET A 258 25.91 -6.83 8.33
C MET A 258 27.30 -7.10 8.93
N GLU A 259 28.13 -7.89 8.26
CA GLU A 259 29.50 -8.16 8.72
C GLU A 259 30.31 -6.86 8.90
N ILE A 260 30.19 -5.92 7.96
CA ILE A 260 30.92 -4.65 7.98
C ILE A 260 30.42 -3.74 9.10
N PHE A 261 29.11 -3.58 9.26
CA PHE A 261 28.58 -2.73 10.33
C PHE A 261 28.81 -3.33 11.73
N SER A 262 28.83 -4.66 11.86
CA SER A 262 29.25 -5.31 13.12
C SER A 262 30.70 -4.97 13.45
N LYS A 263 31.62 -5.07 12.48
CA LYS A 263 33.01 -4.64 12.67
C LYS A 263 33.13 -3.16 13.04
N LEU A 264 32.32 -2.29 12.42
CA LEU A 264 32.29 -0.87 12.76
C LEU A 264 31.87 -0.67 14.22
N LEU A 265 30.77 -1.29 14.65
CA LEU A 265 30.28 -1.21 16.02
C LEU A 265 31.35 -1.71 17.01
N ASP A 266 31.92 -2.88 16.77
CA ASP A 266 32.99 -3.47 17.58
C ASP A 266 34.23 -2.56 17.68
N SER A 267 34.68 -2.01 16.54
CA SER A 267 35.85 -1.12 16.49
C SER A 267 35.67 0.18 17.28
N THR A 268 34.42 0.56 17.54
CA THR A 268 34.06 1.73 18.36
C THR A 268 33.79 1.37 19.82
N ASN A 269 33.99 0.12 20.22
CA ASN A 269 33.62 -0.44 21.52
C ASN A 269 32.13 -0.23 21.84
N ASP A 270 31.26 -0.52 20.87
CA ASP A 270 29.80 -0.41 20.98
C ASP A 270 29.29 1.02 21.25
N LYS A 271 30.06 2.04 20.87
CA LYS A 271 29.70 3.46 21.09
C LYS A 271 29.16 4.17 19.86
N CYS A 272 29.07 3.48 18.73
CA CYS A 272 28.58 4.04 17.48
C CYS A 272 27.06 3.83 17.33
N TYR A 273 26.26 4.88 17.54
CA TYR A 273 24.81 4.78 17.33
C TYR A 273 24.45 4.54 15.86
N VAL A 274 25.26 5.04 14.92
CA VAL A 274 25.06 4.91 13.47
C VAL A 274 25.18 3.45 13.03
N ALA A 275 26.23 2.76 13.48
CA ALA A 275 26.45 1.35 13.19
C ALA A 275 25.36 0.46 13.81
N SER A 276 25.02 0.69 15.09
CA SER A 276 23.94 -0.05 15.76
C SER A 276 22.58 0.19 15.08
N TYR A 277 22.26 1.42 14.70
CA TYR A 277 21.03 1.71 13.95
C TYR A 277 20.99 1.02 12.59
N ASN A 278 22.05 1.14 11.78
CA ASN A 278 22.09 0.54 10.45
C ASN A 278 22.06 -1.00 10.53
N LEU A 279 22.71 -1.60 11.52
CA LEU A 279 22.54 -3.04 11.82
C LEU A 279 21.08 -3.37 12.17
N GLY A 280 20.43 -2.53 12.99
CA GLY A 280 19.01 -2.68 13.33
C GLY A 280 18.12 -2.71 12.08
N VAL A 281 18.39 -1.83 11.11
CA VAL A 281 17.70 -1.81 9.80
C VAL A 281 17.91 -3.10 9.03
N ILE A 282 19.13 -3.66 9.02
CA ILE A 282 19.40 -4.94 8.35
C ILE A 282 18.70 -6.09 9.07
N LYS A 283 18.72 -6.13 10.41
CA LYS A 283 18.01 -7.15 11.18
C LYS A 283 16.49 -7.05 10.97
N GLU A 284 15.94 -5.85 10.89
CA GLU A 284 14.53 -5.63 10.55
C GLU A 284 14.22 -6.15 9.13
N SER A 285 15.11 -5.94 8.16
CA SER A 285 14.93 -6.40 6.78
C SER A 285 14.90 -7.92 6.63
N LEU A 286 15.64 -8.62 7.50
CA LEU A 286 15.68 -10.08 7.56
C LEU A 286 14.53 -10.70 8.37
N GLY A 287 13.71 -9.87 9.03
CA GLY A 287 12.62 -10.33 9.89
C GLY A 287 13.07 -10.73 11.30
N GLU A 288 14.32 -10.47 11.68
CA GLU A 288 14.87 -10.69 13.02
C GLU A 288 14.48 -9.53 13.96
N TYR A 289 13.18 -9.39 14.21
CA TYR A 289 12.64 -8.17 14.84
C TYR A 289 13.10 -7.93 16.28
N GLU A 290 13.32 -8.99 17.06
CA GLU A 290 13.83 -8.85 18.44
C GLU A 290 15.28 -8.34 18.44
N ASN A 291 16.14 -8.91 17.58
CA ASN A 291 17.53 -8.44 17.42
C ASN A 291 17.57 -6.99 16.92
N ALA A 292 16.70 -6.64 15.97
CA ALA A 292 16.57 -5.27 15.47
C ALA A 292 16.17 -4.30 16.60
N LYS A 293 15.24 -4.70 17.47
CA LYS A 293 14.81 -3.91 18.62
C LYS A 293 15.96 -3.66 19.59
N GLU A 294 16.75 -4.68 19.93
CA GLU A 294 17.93 -4.52 20.79
C GLU A 294 18.93 -3.50 20.22
N LEU A 295 19.17 -3.56 18.91
CA LEU A 295 20.06 -2.65 18.19
C LEU A 295 19.52 -1.21 18.14
N TYR A 296 18.22 -1.02 17.94
CA TYR A 296 17.60 0.31 18.00
C TYR A 296 17.60 0.88 19.43
N ASP A 297 17.31 0.06 20.43
CA ASP A 297 17.38 0.46 21.84
C ASP A 297 18.82 0.82 22.24
N LEU A 298 19.83 0.12 21.70
CA LEU A 298 21.25 0.48 21.87
C LEU A 298 21.55 1.82 21.20
N SER A 299 21.11 2.00 19.96
CA SER A 299 21.31 3.25 19.22
C SER A 299 20.72 4.46 19.97
N ASP A 300 19.50 4.36 20.48
CA ASP A 300 18.84 5.43 21.24
C ASP A 300 19.63 5.78 22.52
N LYS A 301 20.11 4.78 23.27
CA LYS A 301 20.96 5.00 24.46
C LYS A 301 22.27 5.74 24.16
N LEU A 302 22.81 5.56 22.96
CA LEU A 302 24.06 6.19 22.52
C LEU A 302 23.83 7.62 21.99
N THR A 303 22.61 7.95 21.54
CA THR A 303 22.29 9.31 21.10
C THR A 303 22.27 10.30 22.26
N LEU A 304 23.05 11.40 22.15
CA LEU A 304 23.12 12.45 23.18
C LEU A 304 21.91 13.38 23.17
N LYS A 305 21.21 13.46 22.04
CA LYS A 305 20.01 14.27 21.84
C LYS A 305 18.95 13.42 21.16
N PRO A 306 17.65 13.67 21.42
CA PRO A 306 16.58 12.95 20.74
C PRO A 306 16.75 12.96 19.23
N ASN A 307 16.90 11.77 18.65
CA ASN A 307 16.98 11.58 17.22
C ASN A 307 15.63 11.03 16.71
N LYS A 308 14.95 11.81 15.87
CA LYS A 308 13.63 11.47 15.35
C LYS A 308 13.62 10.11 14.63
N THR A 309 14.60 9.85 13.76
CA THR A 309 14.68 8.63 12.95
C THR A 309 14.87 7.39 13.84
N VAL A 310 15.67 7.48 14.91
CA VAL A 310 15.86 6.40 15.89
C VAL A 310 14.57 6.14 16.69
N ILE A 311 13.92 7.19 17.18
CA ILE A 311 12.67 7.07 17.96
C ILE A 311 11.54 6.46 17.09
N GLU A 312 11.44 6.88 15.83
CA GLU A 312 10.50 6.30 14.87
C GLU A 312 10.82 4.81 14.60
N ALA A 313 12.10 4.43 14.55
CA ALA A 313 12.50 3.03 14.40
C ALA A 313 12.12 2.16 15.60
N ILE A 314 12.32 2.64 16.83
CA ILE A 314 11.90 1.93 18.05
C ILE A 314 10.38 1.75 18.09
N THR A 315 9.63 2.78 17.70
CA THR A 315 8.16 2.71 17.67
C THR A 315 7.72 1.71 16.61
N ARG A 316 8.31 1.78 15.42
CA ARG A 316 8.03 0.88 14.29
C ARG A 316 8.33 -0.57 14.65
N ILE A 317 9.50 -0.88 15.22
CA ILE A 317 9.89 -2.27 15.48
C ILE A 317 8.97 -2.94 16.51
N LYS A 318 8.53 -2.20 17.54
CA LYS A 318 7.54 -2.69 18.51
C LYS A 318 6.24 -3.08 17.82
N GLN A 319 5.75 -2.23 16.91
CA GLN A 319 4.58 -2.54 16.10
C GLN A 319 4.83 -3.77 15.20
N ARG A 320 6.03 -3.93 14.62
CA ARG A 320 6.35 -5.10 13.77
C ARG A 320 6.36 -6.42 14.54
N ILE A 321 6.84 -6.41 15.78
CA ILE A 321 6.81 -7.59 16.65
C ILE A 321 5.35 -7.98 16.94
N GLU A 322 4.49 -7.03 17.27
CA GLU A 322 3.06 -7.27 17.48
C GLU A 322 2.38 -7.79 16.20
N GLU A 323 2.63 -7.14 15.06
CA GLU A 323 2.11 -7.54 13.76
C GLU A 323 2.56 -8.96 13.39
N ARG A 324 3.81 -9.35 13.66
CA ARG A 324 4.34 -10.69 13.44
C ARG A 324 3.62 -11.72 14.31
N ASN A 325 3.42 -11.44 15.58
CA ASN A 325 2.71 -12.34 16.49
C ASN A 325 1.27 -12.56 16.04
N ARG A 326 0.57 -11.48 15.65
CA ARG A 326 -0.78 -11.57 15.08
C ARG A 326 -0.79 -12.38 13.79
N LEU A 327 0.18 -12.17 12.89
CA LEU A 327 0.30 -12.92 11.64
C LEU A 327 0.50 -14.42 11.92
N ASN A 328 1.39 -14.78 12.85
CA ASN A 328 1.63 -16.17 13.22
C ASN A 328 0.34 -16.83 13.74
N ASN A 329 -0.39 -16.16 14.64
CA ASN A 329 -1.69 -16.65 15.11
C ASN A 329 -2.69 -16.85 13.97
N GLN A 330 -2.71 -15.92 13.01
CA GLN A 330 -3.56 -16.00 11.84
C GLN A 330 -3.17 -17.14 10.88
N ILE A 331 -1.90 -17.54 10.83
CA ILE A 331 -1.43 -18.69 10.05
C ILE A 331 -1.79 -20.00 10.76
N GLU A 332 -1.62 -20.05 12.09
CA GLU A 332 -1.77 -21.27 12.88
C GLU A 332 -3.22 -21.68 13.18
N ALA A 333 -4.20 -20.81 12.95
CA ALA A 333 -5.62 -21.07 13.20
C ALA A 333 -6.24 -22.26 12.43
N GLU A 334 -5.45 -22.97 11.62
CA GLU A 334 -5.84 -24.18 10.89
C GLU A 334 -5.36 -25.49 11.56
N LYS A 335 -4.53 -25.41 12.63
CA LYS A 335 -4.16 -26.54 13.49
C LYS A 335 -5.17 -26.70 14.63
#